data_AF-A0A4S4LYX9-F1
#
_entry.id   AF-A0A4S4LYX9-F1
#
_cell.length_a   1.000
_cell.length_b   1.000
_cell.length_c   1.000
_cell.angle_alpha   90.00
_cell.angle_beta   90.00
_cell.angle_gamma   90.00
#
_symmetry.space_group_name_H-M   'P 1'
#
loop_
_entity.id
_entity.type
_entity.pdbx_description
1 polymer ?
#
loop_
_entity_poly.entity_id
_entity_poly.type
_entity_poly.pdbx_seq_one_letter_code
_entity_poly.pdbx_strand_id
1 'polypeptide(L)'
;MVAFAAKKLIWCDPLPSEYTFPHELAILSARLPIELMSSGVLPDSTKEEEMNQITNHMRICMSIDDSFHKITSLNPSEPIVSDAAYFLMNRQNLKAPFNAPKVLLAVLDGVAVHRGDRGELVALLALTMARDRAAERSKNSVIGVVSFLKELIAVRPVPNERFVDIMKIKPSVYKDSSDRNVPLEEAFAEIRVYFNHFIKRRQQDFLDESVLREFIARCAAVMGANGEEGWDVVIPSVSGPPETLVVRGTMGLIMVQVKNDPRYSATVSIPLFDRMDPVAMGFIDRDESLETPIIRMVLALAGTKPAIDYVRTQNPGKFTAYDIWISGLSPKTFGLIDEVSHGTWTSLLSASPRKGWKEMYDLRKQSLATKMKQQYPLAANDPAFRTFGQRKLPSD
;
A
#
# COMPACT_ATOMS: atom_id res chain seq x y z
N MET A 1 -4.29 -23.73 8.55
CA MET A 1 -5.02 -22.45 8.71
C MET A 1 -5.10 -21.67 7.39
N VAL A 2 -3.97 -21.28 6.77
CA VAL A 2 -3.94 -20.55 5.48
C VAL A 2 -4.76 -21.23 4.38
N ALA A 3 -4.61 -22.54 4.17
CA ALA A 3 -5.39 -23.28 3.16
C ALA A 3 -6.91 -23.25 3.41
N PHE A 4 -7.34 -23.20 4.67
CA PHE A 4 -8.77 -23.07 5.01
C PHE A 4 -9.27 -21.65 4.72
N ALA A 5 -8.50 -20.63 5.10
CA ALA A 5 -8.81 -19.24 4.76
C ALA A 5 -8.86 -19.03 3.24
N ALA A 6 -7.98 -19.69 2.47
CA ALA A 6 -7.98 -19.66 1.01
C ALA A 6 -9.28 -20.22 0.42
N LYS A 7 -9.71 -21.40 0.88
CA LYS A 7 -11.00 -21.99 0.48
C LYS A 7 -12.19 -21.10 0.80
N LYS A 8 -12.15 -20.39 1.93
CA LYS A 8 -13.19 -19.43 2.33
C LYS A 8 -13.16 -18.16 1.48
N LEU A 9 -11.98 -17.62 1.19
CA LEU A 9 -11.81 -16.41 0.38
C LEU A 9 -12.40 -16.57 -1.02
N ILE A 10 -12.23 -17.72 -1.65
CA ILE A 10 -12.79 -17.99 -2.99
C ILE A 10 -14.06 -18.85 -2.97
N TRP A 11 -14.57 -19.20 -1.78
CA TRP A 11 -15.73 -20.09 -1.59
C TRP A 11 -15.72 -21.34 -2.47
N CYS A 12 -14.62 -22.08 -2.40
CA CYS A 12 -14.45 -23.28 -3.20
C CYS A 12 -13.68 -24.36 -2.42
N ASP A 13 -14.27 -25.55 -2.31
CA ASP A 13 -13.64 -26.74 -1.74
C ASP A 13 -14.09 -28.00 -2.55
N PRO A 14 -13.18 -28.70 -3.26
CA PRO A 14 -11.74 -28.48 -3.33
C PRO A 14 -11.38 -27.18 -4.08
N LEU A 15 -10.16 -26.69 -3.84
CA LEU A 15 -9.65 -25.51 -4.56
C LEU A 15 -9.60 -25.80 -6.08
N PRO A 16 -10.05 -24.87 -6.93
CA PRO A 16 -10.17 -25.12 -8.36
C PRO A 16 -8.79 -25.09 -9.04
N SER A 17 -8.75 -25.62 -10.27
CA SER A 17 -7.58 -25.59 -11.16
C SER A 17 -7.53 -24.35 -12.07
N GLU A 18 -8.61 -23.58 -12.11
CA GLU A 18 -8.75 -22.28 -12.79
C GLU A 18 -9.50 -21.31 -11.88
N TYR A 19 -9.13 -20.03 -11.96
CA TYR A 19 -9.88 -18.98 -11.28
C TYR A 19 -10.82 -18.30 -12.27
N THR A 20 -12.02 -17.99 -11.79
CA THR A 20 -12.97 -17.11 -12.48
C THR A 20 -12.67 -15.68 -12.08
N PHE A 21 -13.20 -14.71 -12.83
CA PHE A 21 -13.03 -13.30 -12.47
C PHE A 21 -13.44 -12.97 -11.02
N PRO A 22 -14.56 -13.49 -10.47
CA PRO A 22 -14.88 -13.29 -9.06
C PRO A 22 -13.82 -13.82 -8.09
N HIS A 23 -13.23 -14.99 -8.37
CA HIS A 23 -12.13 -15.52 -7.56
C HIS A 23 -10.91 -14.58 -7.62
N GLU A 24 -10.58 -14.10 -8.81
CA GLU A 24 -9.42 -13.23 -9.01
C GLU A 24 -9.61 -11.86 -8.34
N LEU A 25 -10.81 -11.27 -8.46
CA LEU A 25 -11.18 -10.05 -7.76
C LEU A 25 -11.09 -10.23 -6.25
N ALA A 26 -11.59 -11.33 -5.69
CA ALA A 26 -11.52 -11.64 -4.27
C ALA A 26 -10.07 -11.75 -3.76
N ILE A 27 -9.24 -12.49 -4.50
CA ILE A 27 -7.81 -12.67 -4.19
C ILE A 27 -7.11 -11.31 -4.17
N LEU A 28 -7.31 -10.48 -5.19
CA LEU A 28 -6.64 -9.18 -5.27
C LEU A 28 -7.17 -8.19 -4.23
N SER A 29 -8.47 -8.21 -3.98
CA SER A 29 -9.19 -7.41 -2.99
C SER A 29 -8.76 -7.67 -1.55
N ALA A 30 -8.26 -8.87 -1.25
CA ALA A 30 -7.67 -9.18 0.06
C ALA A 30 -6.27 -8.57 0.24
N ARG A 31 -5.62 -8.08 -0.83
CA ARG A 31 -4.28 -7.49 -0.81
C ARG A 31 -4.32 -5.98 -0.98
N LEU A 32 -5.24 -5.51 -1.81
CA LEU A 32 -5.44 -4.10 -2.17
C LEU A 32 -6.82 -3.63 -1.70
N PRO A 33 -6.97 -2.40 -1.17
CA PRO A 33 -8.24 -1.87 -0.69
C PRO A 33 -9.14 -1.43 -1.85
N ILE A 34 -9.60 -2.39 -2.66
CA ILE A 34 -10.42 -2.13 -3.85
C ILE A 34 -11.86 -1.79 -3.41
N GLU A 35 -12.19 -0.50 -3.47
CA GLU A 35 -13.54 0.01 -3.25
C GLU A 35 -14.39 -0.14 -4.52
N LEU A 36 -15.41 -1.00 -4.45
CA LEU A 36 -16.43 -1.11 -5.48
C LEU A 36 -17.45 0.00 -5.28
N MET A 37 -17.86 0.62 -6.38
CA MET A 37 -18.89 1.64 -6.38
C MET A 37 -20.16 1.07 -7.02
N SER A 38 -21.09 0.57 -6.22
CA SER A 38 -22.48 0.41 -6.68
C SER A 38 -23.23 1.71 -6.45
N SER A 39 -23.19 2.64 -7.42
CA SER A 39 -24.08 3.81 -7.42
C SER A 39 -25.19 3.58 -8.46
N GLY A 40 -26.39 4.10 -8.21
CA GLY A 40 -27.60 3.80 -9.01
C GLY A 40 -27.58 4.18 -10.49
N VAL A 41 -26.46 4.67 -11.02
CA VAL A 41 -26.25 4.99 -12.45
C VAL A 41 -25.37 3.92 -13.15
N LEU A 42 -24.83 2.95 -12.39
CA LEU A 42 -23.92 1.94 -12.91
C LEU A 42 -24.66 0.68 -13.37
N PRO A 43 -24.09 -0.08 -14.32
CA PRO A 43 -24.75 -1.26 -14.87
C PRO A 43 -24.99 -2.30 -13.78
N ASP A 44 -26.12 -3.03 -13.90
CA ASP A 44 -26.55 -4.08 -12.97
C ASP A 44 -25.42 -5.09 -12.66
N SER A 45 -24.53 -5.34 -13.63
CA SER A 45 -23.38 -6.23 -13.50
C SER A 45 -22.40 -5.85 -12.38
N THR A 46 -22.19 -4.56 -12.09
CA THR A 46 -21.31 -4.14 -10.98
C THR A 46 -21.94 -4.46 -9.63
N LYS A 47 -23.25 -4.25 -9.52
CA LYS A 47 -24.01 -4.54 -8.30
C LYS A 47 -24.10 -6.04 -8.04
N GLU A 48 -24.33 -6.82 -9.09
CA GLU A 48 -24.28 -8.29 -9.04
C GLU A 48 -22.91 -8.79 -8.60
N GLU A 49 -21.83 -8.23 -9.15
CA GLU A 49 -20.47 -8.61 -8.74
C GLU A 49 -20.20 -8.21 -7.28
N GLU A 50 -20.57 -7.01 -6.83
CA GLU A 50 -20.40 -6.61 -5.43
C GLU A 50 -21.18 -7.54 -4.47
N MET A 51 -22.41 -7.91 -4.83
CA MET A 51 -23.21 -8.88 -4.07
C MET A 51 -22.60 -10.29 -4.08
N ASN A 52 -22.03 -10.72 -5.20
CA ASN A 52 -21.32 -11.98 -5.31
C ASN A 52 -20.08 -11.98 -4.40
N GLN A 53 -19.30 -10.90 -4.40
CA GLN A 53 -18.16 -10.74 -3.51
C GLN A 53 -18.56 -10.80 -2.03
N ILE A 54 -19.70 -10.19 -1.68
CA ILE A 54 -20.24 -10.23 -0.30
C ILE A 54 -20.67 -11.64 0.10
N THR A 55 -21.43 -12.30 -0.77
CA THR A 55 -22.07 -13.58 -0.44
C THR A 55 -21.06 -14.73 -0.44
N ASN A 56 -20.09 -14.68 -1.35
CA ASN A 56 -19.20 -15.80 -1.66
C ASN A 56 -17.71 -15.50 -1.45
N HIS A 57 -17.28 -14.26 -1.20
CA HIS A 57 -15.84 -13.96 -1.21
C HIS A 57 -15.34 -13.18 0.01
N MET A 58 -15.99 -13.41 1.16
CA MET A 58 -15.65 -12.80 2.45
C MET A 58 -15.67 -11.27 2.46
N ARG A 59 -16.16 -10.62 1.41
CA ARG A 59 -16.33 -9.17 1.39
C ARG A 59 -17.45 -8.79 2.35
N ILE A 60 -17.26 -7.70 3.08
CA ILE A 60 -18.17 -7.29 4.14
C ILE A 60 -19.11 -6.23 3.58
N CYS A 61 -20.41 -6.47 3.67
CA CYS A 61 -21.44 -5.45 3.43
C CYS A 61 -21.50 -4.51 4.64
N MET A 62 -21.13 -3.25 4.42
CA MET A 62 -21.12 -2.22 5.47
C MET A 62 -22.48 -1.56 5.62
N SER A 63 -23.13 -1.32 4.47
CA SER A 63 -24.43 -0.70 4.42
C SER A 63 -25.09 -0.89 3.08
N ILE A 64 -26.41 -0.81 3.12
CA ILE A 64 -27.26 -0.73 1.95
C ILE A 64 -28.14 0.49 2.17
N ASP A 65 -28.35 1.29 1.14
CA ASP A 65 -29.26 2.42 1.23
C ASP A 65 -30.73 1.95 1.27
N ASP A 66 -31.64 2.84 1.70
CA ASP A 66 -33.06 2.50 1.86
C ASP A 66 -33.73 2.08 0.54
N SER A 67 -33.13 2.45 -0.59
CA SER A 67 -33.60 2.10 -1.93
C SER A 67 -32.98 0.83 -2.49
N PHE A 68 -32.06 0.18 -1.76
CA PHE A 68 -31.29 -1.00 -2.17
C PHE A 68 -30.51 -0.82 -3.48
N HIS A 69 -30.29 0.41 -3.93
CA HIS A 69 -29.53 0.74 -5.15
C HIS A 69 -28.05 0.96 -4.86
N LYS A 70 -27.71 1.37 -3.64
CA LYS A 70 -26.33 1.64 -3.23
C LYS A 70 -25.90 0.66 -2.14
N ILE A 71 -24.90 -0.13 -2.49
CA ILE A 71 -24.19 -1.00 -1.56
C ILE A 71 -22.86 -0.33 -1.24
N THR A 72 -22.47 -0.35 0.02
CA THR A 72 -21.11 -0.01 0.43
C THR A 72 -20.52 -1.24 1.08
N SER A 73 -19.42 -1.73 0.53
CA SER A 73 -18.75 -2.92 1.01
C SER A 73 -17.24 -2.76 0.97
N LEU A 74 -16.55 -3.53 1.82
CA LEU A 74 -15.10 -3.51 1.93
C LEU A 74 -14.54 -4.90 2.17
N ASN A 75 -13.25 -5.06 1.94
CA ASN A 75 -12.56 -6.31 2.20
C ASN A 75 -12.08 -6.35 3.66
N PRO A 76 -12.21 -7.51 4.34
CA PRO A 76 -11.71 -7.67 5.69
C PRO A 76 -10.19 -7.48 5.71
N SER A 77 -9.70 -6.70 6.67
CA SER A 77 -8.28 -6.47 6.89
C SER A 77 -7.71 -7.50 7.87
N GLU A 78 -7.80 -8.77 7.48
CA GLU A 78 -7.34 -9.88 8.31
C GLU A 78 -6.02 -10.43 7.72
N PRO A 79 -4.89 -10.39 8.47
CA PRO A 79 -3.58 -10.81 7.96
C PRO A 79 -3.60 -12.22 7.35
N ILE A 80 -4.36 -13.14 7.96
CA ILE A 80 -4.47 -14.53 7.51
C ILE A 80 -5.23 -14.66 6.17
N VAL A 81 -6.17 -13.74 5.89
CA VAL A 81 -6.89 -13.69 4.61
C VAL A 81 -5.95 -13.15 3.52
N SER A 82 -5.13 -12.15 3.86
CA SER A 82 -4.08 -11.64 2.98
C SER A 82 -3.01 -12.69 2.67
N ASP A 83 -2.61 -13.51 3.65
CA ASP A 83 -1.70 -14.64 3.43
C ASP A 83 -2.35 -15.74 2.59
N ALA A 84 -3.65 -15.98 2.76
CA ALA A 84 -4.40 -16.90 1.93
C ALA A 84 -4.49 -16.43 0.47
N ALA A 85 -4.67 -15.13 0.23
CA ALA A 85 -4.59 -14.55 -1.10
C ALA A 85 -3.19 -14.73 -1.71
N TYR A 86 -2.12 -14.42 -0.98
CA TYR A 86 -0.75 -14.69 -1.43
C TYR A 86 -0.53 -16.16 -1.78
N PHE A 87 -1.02 -17.08 -0.93
CA PHE A 87 -0.99 -18.50 -1.22
C PHE A 87 -1.69 -18.82 -2.55
N LEU A 88 -2.91 -18.31 -2.76
CA LEU A 88 -3.69 -18.54 -3.98
C LEU A 88 -3.03 -17.96 -5.24
N MET A 89 -2.38 -16.81 -5.13
CA MET A 89 -1.62 -16.16 -6.21
C MET A 89 -0.41 -16.98 -6.65
N ASN A 90 0.20 -17.75 -5.75
CA ASN A 90 1.42 -18.52 -6.01
C ASN A 90 1.20 -20.03 -6.17
N ARG A 91 -0.07 -20.46 -6.31
CA ARG A 91 -0.38 -21.88 -6.52
C ARG A 91 0.15 -22.38 -7.87
N GLN A 92 0.95 -23.44 -7.83
CA GLN A 92 1.59 -24.04 -9.00
C GLN A 92 0.66 -24.97 -9.80
N ASN A 93 -0.39 -25.47 -9.15
CA ASN A 93 -1.34 -26.44 -9.68
C ASN A 93 -2.55 -25.78 -10.39
N LEU A 94 -2.38 -24.56 -10.87
CA LEU A 94 -3.33 -23.88 -11.75
C LEU A 94 -3.00 -24.17 -13.20
N LYS A 95 -4.01 -24.28 -14.07
CA LYS A 95 -3.80 -24.40 -15.52
C LYS A 95 -3.12 -23.17 -16.11
N ALA A 96 -3.35 -22.00 -15.52
CA ALA A 96 -2.67 -20.76 -15.83
C ALA A 96 -2.20 -20.08 -14.53
N PRO A 97 -0.95 -19.57 -14.46
CA PRO A 97 -0.48 -18.83 -13.30
C PRO A 97 -1.31 -17.57 -13.06
N PHE A 98 -1.53 -17.21 -11.79
CA PHE A 98 -2.19 -15.97 -11.43
C PHE A 98 -1.37 -14.77 -11.91
N ASN A 99 -1.99 -13.87 -12.68
CA ASN A 99 -1.33 -12.69 -13.21
C ASN A 99 -1.95 -11.42 -12.61
N ALA A 100 -1.43 -10.99 -11.46
CA ALA A 100 -2.00 -9.88 -10.71
C ALA A 100 -2.14 -8.57 -11.52
N PRO A 101 -1.18 -8.17 -12.37
CA PRO A 101 -1.36 -7.01 -13.26
C PRO A 101 -2.54 -7.15 -14.23
N LYS A 102 -2.70 -8.32 -14.86
CA LYS A 102 -3.83 -8.57 -15.76
C LYS A 102 -5.17 -8.58 -15.03
N VAL A 103 -5.20 -9.16 -13.83
CA VAL A 103 -6.39 -9.17 -12.98
C VAL A 103 -6.76 -7.74 -12.59
N LEU A 104 -5.81 -6.93 -12.12
CA LEU A 104 -6.09 -5.53 -11.78
C LEU A 104 -6.61 -4.76 -13.00
N LEU A 105 -6.07 -5.02 -14.20
CA LEU A 105 -6.54 -4.38 -15.43
C LEU A 105 -8.00 -4.74 -15.71
N ALA A 106 -8.34 -6.03 -15.64
CA ALA A 106 -9.71 -6.51 -15.79
C ALA A 106 -10.65 -5.90 -14.74
N VAL A 107 -10.19 -5.70 -13.51
CA VAL A 107 -10.96 -5.04 -12.45
C VAL A 107 -11.20 -3.56 -12.78
N LEU A 108 -10.18 -2.84 -13.26
CA LEU A 108 -10.30 -1.42 -13.62
C LEU A 108 -11.17 -1.17 -14.87
N ASP A 109 -11.21 -2.14 -15.78
CA ASP A 109 -12.00 -2.11 -17.02
C ASP A 109 -13.44 -2.63 -16.81
N GLY A 110 -13.61 -3.68 -16.01
CA GLY A 110 -14.85 -4.45 -15.91
C GLY A 110 -15.76 -4.06 -14.74
N VAL A 111 -15.25 -3.43 -13.69
CA VAL A 111 -16.04 -3.05 -12.50
C VAL A 111 -15.83 -1.57 -12.18
N ALA A 112 -16.88 -0.91 -11.69
CA ALA A 112 -16.76 0.47 -11.26
C ALA A 112 -15.96 0.57 -9.96
N VAL A 113 -14.64 0.75 -10.10
CA VAL A 113 -13.72 1.07 -9.00
C VAL A 113 -13.59 2.59 -8.85
N HIS A 114 -13.39 3.06 -7.62
CA HIS A 114 -13.15 4.46 -7.33
C HIS A 114 -12.01 5.03 -8.21
N ARG A 115 -12.34 6.02 -9.05
CA ARG A 115 -11.44 6.52 -10.10
C ARG A 115 -10.25 7.30 -9.56
N GLY A 116 -10.39 7.91 -8.38
CA GLY A 116 -9.34 8.67 -7.70
C GLY A 116 -8.22 7.83 -7.12
N ASP A 117 -8.33 6.49 -7.18
CA ASP A 117 -7.38 5.56 -6.56
C ASP A 117 -6.55 4.81 -7.61
N ARG A 118 -6.82 5.02 -8.90
CA ARG A 118 -6.35 4.08 -9.93
C ARG A 118 -4.84 4.16 -10.16
N GLY A 119 -4.20 5.30 -9.91
CA GLY A 119 -2.74 5.42 -9.99
C GLY A 119 -2.08 4.80 -8.76
N GLU A 120 -2.69 5.04 -7.61
CA GLU A 120 -2.33 4.50 -6.31
C GLU A 120 -2.42 2.97 -6.35
N LEU A 121 -3.53 2.38 -6.80
CA LEU A 121 -3.70 0.93 -6.92
C LEU A 121 -2.60 0.27 -7.77
N VAL A 122 -2.12 0.93 -8.83
CA VAL A 122 -0.97 0.45 -9.62
C VAL A 122 0.31 0.46 -8.78
N ALA A 123 0.55 1.53 -8.00
CA ALA A 123 1.68 1.59 -7.08
C ALA A 123 1.57 0.55 -5.95
N LEU A 124 0.41 0.41 -5.32
CA LEU A 124 0.15 -0.58 -4.27
C LEU A 124 0.36 -2.01 -4.79
N LEU A 125 -0.03 -2.30 -6.03
CA LEU A 125 0.24 -3.59 -6.66
C LEU A 125 1.76 -3.82 -6.82
N ALA A 126 2.50 -2.82 -7.32
CA ALA A 126 3.95 -2.92 -7.45
C ALA A 126 4.64 -3.14 -6.09
N LEU A 127 4.22 -2.40 -5.06
CA LEU A 127 4.72 -2.55 -3.68
C LEU A 127 4.38 -3.94 -3.12
N THR A 128 3.16 -4.44 -3.34
CA THR A 128 2.74 -5.80 -2.91
C THR A 128 3.60 -6.87 -3.57
N MET A 129 3.79 -6.79 -4.90
CA MET A 129 4.57 -7.77 -5.65
C MET A 129 6.05 -7.75 -5.26
N ALA A 130 6.62 -6.58 -5.00
CA ALA A 130 8.00 -6.45 -4.51
C ALA A 130 8.16 -7.09 -3.12
N ARG A 131 7.21 -6.84 -2.20
CA ARG A 131 7.16 -7.49 -0.89
C ARG A 131 7.10 -9.00 -1.02
N ASP A 132 6.24 -9.51 -1.90
CA ASP A 132 6.01 -10.94 -2.06
C ASP A 132 7.25 -11.67 -2.60
N ARG A 133 7.96 -11.08 -3.58
CA ARG A 133 9.25 -11.61 -4.04
C ARG A 133 10.31 -11.61 -2.94
N ALA A 134 10.36 -10.55 -2.13
CA ALA A 134 11.31 -10.46 -1.02
C ALA A 134 11.00 -11.50 0.06
N ALA A 135 9.71 -11.73 0.34
CA ALA A 135 9.24 -12.74 1.29
C ALA A 135 9.56 -14.16 0.80
N GLU A 136 9.36 -14.43 -0.49
CA GLU A 136 9.69 -15.72 -1.11
C GLU A 136 11.20 -16.01 -1.03
N ARG A 137 12.05 -15.05 -1.41
CA ARG A 137 13.52 -15.21 -1.38
C ARG A 137 14.07 -15.41 0.03
N SER A 138 13.54 -14.67 1.00
CA SER A 138 13.95 -14.79 2.41
C SER A 138 13.27 -15.95 3.15
N LYS A 139 12.23 -16.56 2.54
CA LYS A 139 11.34 -17.55 3.17
C LYS A 139 10.76 -17.05 4.50
N ASN A 140 10.48 -15.75 4.59
CA ASN A 140 9.97 -15.10 5.79
C ASN A 140 8.85 -14.10 5.43
N SER A 141 7.80 -14.02 6.26
CA SER A 141 6.71 -13.04 6.06
C SER A 141 7.11 -11.62 6.46
N VAL A 142 8.09 -11.49 7.35
CA VAL A 142 8.73 -10.23 7.74
C VAL A 142 10.01 -10.09 6.93
N ILE A 143 10.13 -8.98 6.20
CA ILE A 143 11.21 -8.78 5.23
C ILE A 143 12.04 -7.56 5.58
N GLY A 144 13.35 -7.59 5.28
CA GLY A 144 14.22 -6.42 5.41
C GLY A 144 13.87 -5.33 4.39
N VAL A 145 13.99 -4.07 4.80
CA VAL A 145 13.78 -2.90 3.92
C VAL A 145 14.69 -2.96 2.70
N VAL A 146 15.97 -3.32 2.88
CA VAL A 146 16.94 -3.44 1.79
C VAL A 146 16.49 -4.49 0.77
N SER A 147 16.07 -5.67 1.23
CA SER A 147 15.57 -6.73 0.34
C SER A 147 14.31 -6.30 -0.40
N PHE A 148 13.38 -5.63 0.29
CA PHE A 148 12.17 -5.08 -0.31
C PHE A 148 12.49 -4.09 -1.45
N LEU A 149 13.37 -3.13 -1.21
CA LEU A 149 13.76 -2.13 -2.21
C LEU A 149 14.49 -2.75 -3.41
N LYS A 150 15.31 -3.79 -3.20
CA LYS A 150 16.01 -4.53 -4.27
C LYS A 150 15.03 -5.29 -5.18
N GLU A 151 13.88 -5.73 -4.68
CA GLU A 151 12.82 -6.32 -5.51
C GLU A 151 11.96 -5.27 -6.22
N LEU A 152 11.72 -4.13 -5.56
CA LEU A 152 10.91 -3.05 -6.11
C LEU A 152 11.61 -2.34 -7.27
N ILE A 153 12.89 -1.99 -7.08
CA ILE A 153 13.64 -1.11 -7.96
C ILE A 153 14.57 -1.92 -8.85
N ALA A 154 14.59 -1.59 -10.14
CA ALA A 154 15.46 -2.28 -11.09
C ALA A 154 16.93 -2.02 -10.77
N VAL A 155 17.65 -3.08 -10.38
CA VAL A 155 19.11 -3.02 -10.17
C VAL A 155 19.81 -2.94 -11.52
N ARG A 156 20.68 -1.95 -11.70
CA ARG A 156 21.51 -1.83 -12.89
C ARG A 156 22.99 -2.08 -12.60
N PRO A 157 23.72 -2.78 -13.49
CA PRO A 157 25.15 -3.02 -13.30
C PRO A 157 26.01 -1.75 -13.34
N VAL A 158 25.57 -0.72 -14.09
CA VAL A 158 26.33 0.53 -14.28
C VAL A 158 25.43 1.73 -14.01
N PRO A 159 25.68 2.47 -12.91
CA PRO A 159 25.02 3.74 -12.65
C PRO A 159 25.32 4.76 -13.76
N ASN A 160 24.35 5.63 -14.04
CA ASN A 160 24.57 6.81 -14.88
C ASN A 160 23.75 7.98 -14.32
N GLU A 161 23.81 9.14 -14.97
CA GLU A 161 23.15 10.37 -14.51
C GLU A 161 21.65 10.21 -14.22
N ARG A 162 20.95 9.27 -14.88
CA ARG A 162 19.52 9.01 -14.67
C ARG A 162 19.22 7.80 -13.81
N PHE A 163 20.21 6.99 -13.45
CA PHE A 163 20.02 5.75 -12.72
C PHE A 163 21.09 5.64 -11.65
N VAL A 164 20.78 6.19 -10.48
CA VAL A 164 21.64 6.10 -9.30
C VAL A 164 21.48 4.74 -8.61
N ASP A 165 22.54 4.33 -7.91
CA ASP A 165 22.49 3.20 -7.00
C ASP A 165 21.88 3.63 -5.66
N ILE A 166 20.60 3.33 -5.44
CA ILE A 166 19.87 3.72 -4.23
C ILE A 166 20.39 3.02 -2.96
N MET A 167 21.21 1.98 -3.06
CA MET A 167 21.83 1.37 -1.86
C MET A 167 22.92 2.29 -1.28
N LYS A 168 23.49 3.17 -2.11
CA LYS A 168 24.62 4.04 -1.78
C LYS A 168 24.24 5.50 -1.54
N ILE A 169 22.96 5.84 -1.64
CA ILE A 169 22.54 7.23 -1.42
C ILE A 169 22.71 7.59 0.06
N LYS A 170 22.93 8.89 0.29
CA LYS A 170 23.07 9.50 1.62
C LYS A 170 21.75 10.18 2.01
N PRO A 171 21.52 10.42 3.30
CA PRO A 171 20.28 11.05 3.74
C PRO A 171 20.18 12.50 3.22
N SER A 172 18.98 12.90 2.82
CA SER A 172 18.66 14.28 2.44
C SER A 172 18.40 15.16 3.67
N VAL A 173 17.95 14.54 4.77
CA VAL A 173 17.82 15.14 6.10
C VAL A 173 18.53 14.22 7.08
N TYR A 174 19.38 14.74 7.96
CA TYR A 174 20.04 13.96 9.00
C TYR A 174 19.73 14.52 10.39
N LYS A 175 19.46 13.64 11.35
CA LYS A 175 19.29 14.01 12.75
C LYS A 175 20.65 14.30 13.39
N ASP A 176 21.53 13.31 13.36
CA ASP A 176 22.86 13.39 13.97
C ASP A 176 23.95 13.52 12.90
N SER A 177 25.05 14.20 13.25
CA SER A 177 26.17 14.37 12.31
C SER A 177 26.82 13.04 11.90
N SER A 178 26.69 12.00 12.73
CA SER A 178 27.09 10.63 12.42
C SER A 178 26.34 10.06 11.22
N ASP A 179 25.05 10.40 11.08
CA ASP A 179 24.17 9.82 10.08
C ASP A 179 24.40 10.40 8.69
N ARG A 180 24.93 11.63 8.62
CA ARG A 180 25.08 12.42 7.39
C ARG A 180 25.73 11.66 6.23
N ASN A 181 26.65 10.75 6.53
CA ASN A 181 27.40 10.01 5.51
C ASN A 181 27.05 8.52 5.46
N VAL A 182 26.09 8.05 6.26
CA VAL A 182 25.69 6.65 6.29
C VAL A 182 24.90 6.32 5.02
N PRO A 183 25.33 5.32 4.22
CA PRO A 183 24.58 4.86 3.06
C PRO A 183 23.23 4.23 3.45
N LEU A 184 22.25 4.28 2.54
CA LEU A 184 20.94 3.66 2.76
C LEU A 184 21.02 2.18 3.13
N GLU A 185 21.84 1.40 2.44
CA GLU A 185 21.97 -0.04 2.71
C GLU A 185 22.47 -0.32 4.13
N GLU A 186 23.36 0.53 4.65
CA GLU A 186 23.86 0.43 6.03
C GLU A 186 22.80 0.88 7.04
N ALA A 187 22.19 2.05 6.82
CA ALA A 187 21.18 2.60 7.72
C ALA A 187 19.94 1.70 7.89
N PHE A 188 19.60 0.92 6.85
CA PHE A 188 18.44 0.03 6.84
C PHE A 188 18.77 -1.46 6.91
N ALA A 189 20.03 -1.82 7.20
CA ALA A 189 20.48 -3.22 7.24
C ALA A 189 19.64 -4.08 8.21
N GLU A 190 19.30 -3.50 9.37
CA GLU A 190 18.52 -4.18 10.43
C GLU A 190 17.07 -3.68 10.53
N ILE A 191 16.57 -2.96 9.53
CA ILE A 191 15.20 -2.45 9.53
C ILE A 191 14.31 -3.35 8.67
N ARG A 192 13.16 -3.73 9.22
CA ARG A 192 12.22 -4.70 8.64
C ARG A 192 10.87 -4.03 8.40
N VAL A 193 10.15 -4.45 7.36
CA VAL A 193 8.77 -4.03 7.09
C VAL A 193 7.78 -5.14 7.41
N TYR A 194 6.65 -4.75 7.99
CA TYR A 194 5.62 -5.65 8.50
C TYR A 194 4.31 -5.39 7.74
N PHE A 195 4.27 -5.79 6.48
CA PHE A 195 3.02 -5.74 5.72
C PHE A 195 2.83 -6.90 4.75
N ASN A 196 1.59 -7.29 4.53
CA ASN A 196 1.14 -8.21 3.49
C ASN A 196 -0.12 -7.70 2.76
N HIS A 197 -0.70 -6.58 3.16
CA HIS A 197 -1.81 -5.94 2.47
C HIS A 197 -1.89 -4.46 2.81
N PHE A 198 -2.83 -3.75 2.17
CA PHE A 198 -3.08 -2.33 2.39
C PHE A 198 -4.47 -2.08 2.98
N ILE A 199 -4.53 -1.14 3.93
CA ILE A 199 -5.78 -0.61 4.50
C ILE A 199 -5.91 0.84 4.07
N LYS A 200 -7.04 1.20 3.46
CA LYS A 200 -7.34 2.59 3.09
C LYS A 200 -7.93 3.35 4.27
N ARG A 201 -7.26 4.42 4.68
CA ARG A 201 -7.81 5.36 5.67
C ARG A 201 -8.65 6.41 4.97
N ARG A 202 -9.69 6.87 5.66
CA ARG A 202 -10.53 7.98 5.19
C ARG A 202 -9.99 9.36 5.58
N GLN A 203 -8.89 9.38 6.34
CA GLN A 203 -8.21 10.58 6.84
C GLN A 203 -6.70 10.32 6.82
N GLN A 204 -5.91 11.34 6.48
CA GLN A 204 -4.44 11.24 6.47
C GLN A 204 -3.80 11.68 7.80
N ASP A 205 -4.51 12.42 8.63
CA ASP A 205 -3.99 12.94 9.89
C ASP A 205 -3.92 11.88 11.01
N PHE A 206 -3.15 12.21 12.06
CA PHE A 206 -2.99 11.43 13.29
C PHE A 206 -2.55 9.98 13.04
N LEU A 207 -1.57 9.79 12.17
CA LEU A 207 -0.88 8.52 12.01
C LEU A 207 0.29 8.44 13.01
N ASP A 208 -0.01 8.61 14.30
CA ASP A 208 1.00 8.59 15.36
C ASP A 208 1.61 7.20 15.57
N GLU A 209 2.63 7.12 16.44
CA GLU A 209 3.29 5.86 16.82
C GLU A 209 2.33 4.78 17.35
N SER A 210 1.28 5.17 18.08
CA SER A 210 0.29 4.21 18.61
C SER A 210 -0.52 3.60 17.46
N VAL A 211 -0.94 4.42 16.50
CA VAL A 211 -1.68 3.98 15.32
C VAL A 211 -0.81 3.11 14.43
N LEU A 212 0.46 3.47 14.21
CA LEU A 212 1.39 2.63 13.44
C LEU A 212 1.60 1.26 14.07
N ARG A 213 1.69 1.18 15.40
CA ARG A 213 1.81 -0.11 16.10
C ARG A 213 0.62 -1.02 15.78
N GLU A 214 -0.58 -0.47 15.69
CA GLU A 214 -1.75 -1.26 15.35
C GLU A 214 -1.75 -1.72 13.88
N PHE A 215 -1.17 -0.94 12.95
CA PHE A 215 -0.97 -1.37 11.56
C PHE A 215 0.09 -2.48 11.47
N ILE A 216 1.19 -2.35 12.22
CA ILE A 216 2.22 -3.40 12.34
C ILE A 216 1.62 -4.70 12.88
N ALA A 217 0.80 -4.61 13.95
CA ALA A 217 0.11 -5.77 14.52
C ALA A 217 -0.85 -6.46 13.55
N ARG A 218 -1.34 -5.74 12.53
CA ARG A 218 -2.19 -6.28 11.46
C ARG A 218 -1.42 -6.63 10.19
N CYS A 219 -0.08 -6.57 10.19
CA CYS A 219 0.74 -6.74 8.99
C CYS A 219 0.19 -5.90 7.82
N ALA A 220 -0.14 -4.64 8.08
CA ALA A 220 -0.80 -3.78 7.11
C ALA A 220 0.02 -2.52 6.84
N ALA A 221 0.11 -2.18 5.55
CA ALA A 221 0.49 -0.84 5.12
C ALA A 221 -0.76 0.02 4.96
N VAL A 222 -0.56 1.32 4.91
CA VAL A 222 -1.61 2.33 4.92
C VAL A 222 -1.72 2.95 3.54
N MET A 223 -2.94 3.03 3.00
CA MET A 223 -3.28 3.89 1.89
C MET A 223 -3.99 5.14 2.43
N GLY A 224 -3.55 6.31 1.99
CA GLY A 224 -4.08 7.60 2.42
C GLY A 224 -5.47 7.90 1.86
N ALA A 225 -6.05 9.01 2.33
CA ALA A 225 -7.27 9.57 1.74
C ALA A 225 -6.97 10.22 0.38
N ASN A 226 -7.98 10.27 -0.48
CA ASN A 226 -7.82 10.73 -1.86
C ASN A 226 -7.62 12.24 -1.95
N GLY A 227 -6.61 12.65 -2.71
CA GLY A 227 -6.40 14.06 -3.08
C GLY A 227 -5.76 14.93 -1.99
N GLU A 228 -5.38 14.33 -0.87
CA GLU A 228 -4.64 15.01 0.20
C GLU A 228 -3.15 15.15 -0.16
N GLU A 229 -2.51 16.18 0.39
CA GLU A 229 -1.09 16.44 0.12
C GLU A 229 -0.19 15.68 1.12
N GLY A 230 1.03 15.34 0.67
CA GLY A 230 2.04 14.68 1.50
C GLY A 230 2.31 13.26 1.05
N TRP A 231 1.46 12.30 1.41
CA TRP A 231 1.67 10.88 1.13
C TRP A 231 0.40 10.21 0.59
N ASP A 232 0.60 9.16 -0.21
CA ASP A 232 -0.48 8.29 -0.70
C ASP A 232 -0.39 6.90 -0.06
N VAL A 233 0.82 6.49 0.34
CA VAL A 233 1.07 5.23 1.06
C VAL A 233 2.05 5.44 2.21
N VAL A 234 1.81 4.76 3.33
CA VAL A 234 2.78 4.59 4.42
C VAL A 234 2.99 3.10 4.69
N ILE A 235 4.23 2.65 4.68
CA ILE A 235 4.61 1.28 5.05
C ILE A 235 5.36 1.35 6.38
N PRO A 236 4.80 0.81 7.46
CA PRO A 236 5.48 0.77 8.75
C PRO A 236 6.74 -0.09 8.71
N SER A 237 7.79 0.35 9.42
CA SER A 237 9.01 -0.43 9.61
C SER A 237 9.41 -0.49 11.09
N VAL A 238 10.20 -1.50 11.43
CA VAL A 238 10.73 -1.71 12.79
C VAL A 238 12.22 -1.98 12.69
N SER A 239 13.00 -1.23 13.46
CA SER A 239 14.44 -1.39 13.62
C SER A 239 14.74 -2.51 14.62
N GLY A 240 15.67 -3.39 14.26
CA GLY A 240 16.08 -4.53 15.08
C GLY A 240 15.56 -5.88 14.57
N PRO A 241 16.04 -6.99 15.14
CA PRO A 241 15.68 -8.36 14.74
C PRO A 241 14.17 -8.64 14.83
N PRO A 242 13.65 -9.73 14.20
CA PRO A 242 12.22 -10.02 14.17
C PRO A 242 11.52 -10.08 15.53
N GLU A 243 12.25 -10.42 16.59
CA GLU A 243 11.79 -10.51 17.97
C GLU A 243 11.73 -9.14 18.68
N THR A 244 12.13 -8.07 18.02
CA THR A 244 12.17 -6.72 18.61
C THR A 244 10.78 -6.26 19.00
N LEU A 245 10.67 -5.73 20.22
CA LEU A 245 9.43 -5.13 20.69
C LEU A 245 9.12 -3.86 19.88
N VAL A 246 7.86 -3.78 19.42
CA VAL A 246 7.34 -2.60 18.71
C VAL A 246 7.00 -1.53 19.74
N VAL A 247 7.95 -0.64 20.01
CA VAL A 247 7.86 0.43 21.01
C VAL A 247 8.34 1.75 20.42
N ARG A 248 8.15 2.84 21.16
CA ARG A 248 8.68 4.16 20.78
C ARG A 248 10.18 4.06 20.53
N GLY A 249 10.65 4.68 19.45
CA GLY A 249 12.06 4.67 19.04
C GLY A 249 12.48 3.50 18.15
N THR A 250 11.77 2.36 18.14
CA THR A 250 12.07 1.25 17.20
C THR A 250 11.28 1.35 15.91
N MET A 251 10.25 2.19 15.85
CA MET A 251 9.39 2.33 14.67
C MET A 251 9.94 3.37 13.70
N GLY A 252 9.94 3.01 12.42
CA GLY A 252 10.16 3.91 11.30
C GLY A 252 9.06 3.73 10.26
N LEU A 253 9.26 4.33 9.09
CA LEU A 253 8.30 4.23 8.00
C LEU A 253 8.93 4.50 6.63
N ILE A 254 8.25 3.98 5.61
CA ILE A 254 8.45 4.34 4.20
C ILE A 254 7.21 5.11 3.76
N MET A 255 7.38 6.39 3.44
CA MET A 255 6.34 7.24 2.86
C MET A 255 6.45 7.17 1.35
N VAL A 256 5.33 6.99 0.67
CA VAL A 256 5.29 7.00 -0.79
C VAL A 256 4.23 7.98 -1.24
N GLN A 257 4.62 8.85 -2.17
CA GLN A 257 3.71 9.69 -2.93
C GLN A 257 3.69 9.23 -4.38
N VAL A 258 2.50 9.03 -4.93
CA VAL A 258 2.26 8.57 -6.28
C VAL A 258 1.91 9.76 -7.16
N LYS A 259 2.53 9.83 -8.34
CA LYS A 259 2.22 10.83 -9.37
C LYS A 259 1.94 10.15 -10.70
N ASN A 260 0.67 10.17 -11.09
CA ASN A 260 0.22 9.71 -12.41
C ASN A 260 0.03 10.89 -13.38
N ASP A 261 1.00 11.81 -13.41
CA ASP A 261 0.98 12.98 -14.29
C ASP A 261 2.34 13.11 -15.00
N PRO A 262 2.38 13.17 -16.35
CA PRO A 262 3.62 13.21 -17.13
C PRO A 262 4.46 14.47 -16.88
N ARG A 263 3.92 15.51 -16.23
CA ARG A 263 4.69 16.66 -15.75
C ARG A 263 5.78 16.26 -14.75
N TYR A 264 5.52 15.22 -13.96
CA TYR A 264 6.53 14.61 -13.09
C TYR A 264 7.25 13.53 -13.90
N SER A 265 8.53 13.76 -14.18
CA SER A 265 9.36 12.90 -15.03
C SER A 265 10.75 12.75 -14.40
N ALA A 266 11.83 12.70 -15.18
CA ALA A 266 13.17 12.42 -14.65
C ALA A 266 13.74 13.46 -13.66
N THR A 267 13.17 14.66 -13.56
CA THR A 267 13.66 15.71 -12.66
C THR A 267 13.01 15.60 -11.28
N VAL A 268 13.85 15.50 -10.25
CA VAL A 268 13.42 15.44 -8.84
C VAL A 268 12.69 16.72 -8.44
N SER A 269 11.51 16.58 -7.82
CA SER A 269 10.74 17.71 -7.28
C SER A 269 10.89 17.77 -5.76
N ILE A 270 11.81 18.62 -5.27
CA ILE A 270 12.04 18.84 -3.83
C ILE A 270 10.75 19.22 -3.07
N PRO A 271 9.87 20.11 -3.59
CA PRO A 271 8.64 20.48 -2.90
C PRO A 271 7.69 19.34 -2.59
N LEU A 272 7.76 18.20 -3.32
CA LEU A 272 6.98 17.01 -2.98
C LEU A 272 7.51 16.32 -1.73
N PHE A 273 8.82 16.31 -1.52
CA PHE A 273 9.45 15.76 -0.32
C PHE A 273 9.27 16.67 0.91
N ASP A 274 9.27 17.99 0.71
CA ASP A 274 9.00 18.94 1.80
C ASP A 274 7.60 18.74 2.41
N ARG A 275 6.64 18.29 1.59
CA ARG A 275 5.28 17.95 2.06
C ARG A 275 5.22 16.59 2.75
N MET A 276 6.23 15.74 2.60
CA MET A 276 6.41 14.48 3.33
C MET A 276 7.19 14.73 4.64
N ASP A 277 6.76 15.71 5.44
CA ASP A 277 7.37 16.00 6.74
C ASP A 277 6.65 15.22 7.86
N PRO A 278 7.31 14.23 8.49
CA PRO A 278 6.71 13.42 9.56
C PRO A 278 6.32 14.24 10.80
N VAL A 279 6.95 15.39 11.05
CA VAL A 279 6.56 16.28 12.17
C VAL A 279 5.27 17.00 11.82
N ALA A 280 5.16 17.55 10.60
CA ALA A 280 3.96 18.26 10.14
C ALA A 280 2.74 17.34 10.07
N MET A 281 2.95 16.06 9.78
CA MET A 281 1.89 15.04 9.73
C MET A 281 1.47 14.49 11.10
N GLY A 282 2.15 14.90 12.17
CA GLY A 282 1.90 14.39 13.52
C GLY A 282 2.36 12.94 13.73
N PHE A 283 3.29 12.45 12.92
CA PHE A 283 3.96 11.17 13.19
C PHE A 283 4.98 11.33 14.33
N ILE A 284 5.71 12.44 14.31
CA ILE A 284 6.66 12.82 15.36
C ILE A 284 6.08 14.01 16.11
N ASP A 285 6.04 13.93 17.43
CA ASP A 285 5.66 15.06 18.28
C ASP A 285 6.63 16.22 18.09
N ARG A 286 6.14 17.47 18.22
CA ARG A 286 6.95 18.66 17.93
C ARG A 286 8.20 18.77 18.78
N ASP A 287 8.25 18.18 19.96
CA ASP A 287 9.39 18.25 20.86
C ASP A 287 10.26 16.98 20.83
N GLU A 288 9.96 16.06 19.90
CA GLU A 288 10.61 14.76 19.79
C GLU A 288 11.43 14.64 18.50
N SER A 289 12.31 13.64 18.50
CA SER A 289 13.08 13.22 17.34
C SER A 289 12.81 11.75 17.06
N LEU A 290 12.88 11.37 15.79
CA LEU A 290 12.73 9.97 15.41
C LEU A 290 14.10 9.29 15.39
N GLU A 291 14.24 8.22 16.18
CA GLU A 291 15.49 7.43 16.26
C GLU A 291 15.69 6.54 15.04
N THR A 292 14.62 5.92 14.54
CA THR A 292 14.69 5.04 13.39
C THR A 292 14.63 5.87 12.10
N PRO A 293 15.57 5.72 11.15
CA PRO A 293 15.54 6.47 9.91
C PRO A 293 14.33 6.11 9.03
N ILE A 294 13.90 7.05 8.18
CA ILE A 294 12.77 6.88 7.27
C ILE A 294 13.18 6.94 5.81
N ILE A 295 12.34 6.37 4.94
CA ILE A 295 12.44 6.57 3.50
C ILE A 295 11.24 7.39 3.06
N ARG A 296 11.48 8.38 2.21
CA ARG A 296 10.42 9.09 1.50
C ARG A 296 10.61 8.84 0.02
N MET A 297 9.54 8.49 -0.68
CA MET A 297 9.63 8.04 -2.05
C MET A 297 8.57 8.73 -2.90
N VAL A 298 8.96 9.17 -4.10
CA VAL A 298 8.00 9.61 -5.12
C VAL A 298 8.03 8.64 -6.28
N LEU A 299 6.85 8.11 -6.62
CA LEU A 299 6.60 7.25 -7.78
C LEU A 299 5.91 8.07 -8.87
N ALA A 300 6.70 8.69 -9.76
CA ALA A 300 6.22 9.40 -10.93
C ALA A 300 5.92 8.42 -12.08
N LEU A 301 4.84 7.64 -11.93
CA LEU A 301 4.49 6.52 -12.80
C LEU A 301 4.32 6.92 -14.27
N ALA A 302 3.70 8.07 -14.53
CA ALA A 302 3.48 8.61 -15.88
C ALA A 302 4.70 9.36 -16.47
N GLY A 303 5.84 9.32 -15.76
CA GLY A 303 7.07 9.97 -16.20
C GLY A 303 7.54 9.45 -17.55
N THR A 304 7.65 10.35 -18.52
CA THR A 304 8.03 10.02 -19.92
C THR A 304 9.50 9.66 -20.08
N LYS A 305 10.35 10.04 -19.12
CA LYS A 305 11.78 9.71 -19.09
C LYS A 305 12.05 8.81 -17.90
N PRO A 306 12.32 7.51 -18.11
CA PRO A 306 12.67 6.60 -17.03
C PRO A 306 13.91 7.09 -16.28
N ALA A 307 13.82 7.17 -14.95
CA ALA A 307 14.94 7.56 -14.08
C ALA A 307 14.76 7.04 -12.66
N ILE A 308 15.88 6.83 -11.96
CA ILE A 308 15.99 6.61 -10.53
C ILE A 308 17.01 7.64 -10.02
N ASP A 309 16.58 8.51 -9.10
CA ASP A 309 17.40 9.60 -8.54
C ASP A 309 17.03 9.85 -7.07
N TYR A 310 17.65 10.84 -6.42
CA TYR A 310 17.45 11.15 -5.00
C TYR A 310 17.70 12.63 -4.65
N VAL A 311 17.24 13.09 -3.49
CA VAL A 311 17.50 14.45 -3.00
C VAL A 311 18.85 14.51 -2.27
N ARG A 312 19.70 15.48 -2.62
CA ARG A 312 21.11 15.61 -2.15
C ARG A 312 21.34 16.75 -1.15
N THR A 313 20.30 17.27 -0.51
CA THR A 313 20.38 18.48 0.31
C THR A 313 21.23 18.33 1.57
N GLN A 314 21.12 17.19 2.26
CA GLN A 314 21.76 16.93 3.56
C GLN A 314 21.51 18.05 4.57
N ASN A 315 20.24 18.37 4.84
CA ASN A 315 19.89 19.36 5.85
C ASN A 315 19.84 18.73 7.25
N PRO A 316 20.27 19.41 8.32
CA PRO A 316 19.99 18.93 9.67
C PRO A 316 18.49 18.98 9.97
N GLY A 317 17.97 18.03 10.77
CA GLY A 317 16.56 17.93 11.13
C GLY A 317 16.28 17.11 12.38
N LYS A 318 15.00 16.81 12.64
CA LYS A 318 14.55 15.99 13.80
C LYS A 318 14.51 14.49 13.52
N PHE A 319 14.89 14.10 12.31
CA PHE A 319 14.84 12.73 11.83
C PHE A 319 15.88 12.56 10.72
N THR A 320 16.27 11.32 10.47
CA THR A 320 17.11 10.97 9.32
C THR A 320 16.24 10.41 8.19
N ALA A 321 16.31 10.99 7.00
CA ALA A 321 15.49 10.62 5.85
C ALA A 321 16.29 10.42 4.57
N TYR A 322 15.88 9.41 3.80
CA TYR A 322 16.40 9.11 2.47
C TYR A 322 15.30 9.29 1.43
N ASP A 323 15.52 10.21 0.49
CA ASP A 323 14.52 10.64 -0.47
C ASP A 323 14.76 10.04 -1.85
N ILE A 324 13.89 9.12 -2.27
CA ILE A 324 14.03 8.37 -3.52
C ILE A 324 13.02 8.88 -4.55
N TRP A 325 13.49 9.15 -5.76
CA TRP A 325 12.67 9.53 -6.89
C TRP A 325 12.70 8.45 -7.97
N ILE A 326 11.54 7.93 -8.35
CA ILE A 326 11.40 6.94 -9.42
C ILE A 326 10.44 7.50 -10.48
N SER A 327 10.95 7.69 -11.69
CA SER A 327 10.19 8.20 -12.83
C SER A 327 10.01 7.11 -13.88
N GLY A 328 8.77 6.93 -14.34
CA GLY A 328 8.38 5.98 -15.39
C GLY A 328 8.14 4.57 -14.86
N LEU A 329 7.05 3.95 -15.32
CA LEU A 329 6.66 2.57 -14.99
C LEU A 329 7.15 1.60 -16.08
N SER A 330 8.31 0.98 -15.89
CA SER A 330 8.92 0.10 -16.90
C SER A 330 9.98 -0.85 -16.30
N PRO A 331 10.45 -1.88 -17.04
CA PRO A 331 11.55 -2.75 -16.60
C PRO A 331 12.85 -1.99 -16.25
N LYS A 332 12.98 -0.77 -16.77
CA LYS A 332 14.14 0.10 -16.56
C LYS A 332 14.23 0.69 -15.15
N THR A 333 13.13 0.72 -14.43
CA THR A 333 12.95 1.44 -13.16
C THR A 333 12.39 0.54 -12.06
N PHE A 334 11.57 -0.44 -12.42
CA PHE A 334 10.93 -1.36 -11.50
C PHE A 334 11.37 -2.81 -11.75
N GLY A 335 11.92 -3.47 -10.73
CA GLY A 335 12.47 -4.83 -10.83
C GLY A 335 11.43 -5.94 -11.01
N LEU A 336 10.16 -5.62 -10.74
CA LEU A 336 9.02 -6.52 -10.92
C LEU A 336 8.44 -6.55 -12.34
N ILE A 337 8.84 -5.63 -13.20
CA ILE A 337 8.38 -5.54 -14.59
C ILE A 337 9.45 -6.13 -15.50
N ASP A 338 9.06 -7.10 -16.32
CA ASP A 338 9.87 -7.63 -17.42
C ASP A 338 9.32 -7.17 -18.77
N GLU A 339 10.07 -7.42 -19.84
CA GLU A 339 9.65 -7.00 -21.20
C GLU A 339 8.31 -7.62 -21.63
N VAL A 340 7.95 -8.79 -21.10
CA VAL A 340 6.70 -9.48 -21.43
C VAL A 340 5.49 -8.82 -20.74
N SER A 341 5.65 -8.44 -19.47
CA SER A 341 4.59 -7.84 -18.64
C SER A 341 4.48 -6.32 -18.82
N HIS A 342 5.50 -5.65 -19.36
CA HIS A 342 5.55 -4.20 -19.55
C HIS A 342 4.32 -3.63 -20.30
N GLY A 343 3.83 -4.32 -21.33
CA GLY A 343 2.62 -3.92 -22.04
C GLY A 343 1.36 -3.93 -21.15
N THR A 344 1.27 -4.88 -20.22
CA THR A 344 0.16 -4.97 -19.25
C THR A 344 0.22 -3.81 -18.26
N TRP A 345 1.41 -3.49 -17.74
CA TRP A 345 1.61 -2.35 -16.84
C TRP A 345 1.34 -0.99 -17.51
N THR A 346 1.71 -0.84 -18.78
CA THR A 346 1.36 0.34 -19.57
C THR A 346 -0.16 0.49 -19.75
N SER A 347 -0.85 -0.63 -19.99
CA SER A 347 -2.31 -0.66 -20.13
C SER A 347 -3.00 -0.31 -18.81
N LEU A 348 -2.54 -0.89 -17.70
CA LEU A 348 -2.97 -0.55 -16.33
C LEU A 348 -2.88 0.94 -16.05
N LEU A 349 -1.72 1.54 -16.31
CA LEU A 349 -1.50 2.96 -16.08
C LEU A 349 -2.39 3.83 -16.97
N SER A 350 -2.69 3.37 -18.18
CA SER A 350 -3.59 4.08 -19.11
C SER A 350 -5.06 3.97 -18.73
N ALA A 351 -5.48 2.86 -18.10
CA ALA A 351 -6.80 2.70 -17.50
C ALA A 351 -7.00 3.58 -16.24
N SER A 352 -5.91 4.14 -15.69
CA SER A 352 -5.95 5.14 -14.61
C SER A 352 -6.11 6.57 -15.16
N PRO A 353 -7.14 7.33 -14.75
CA PRO A 353 -7.36 8.70 -15.21
C PRO A 353 -6.17 9.60 -14.89
N ARG A 354 -5.78 10.41 -15.87
CA ARG A 354 -4.64 11.36 -15.76
C ARG A 354 -5.01 12.71 -15.12
N LYS A 355 -6.29 12.94 -14.74
CA LYS A 355 -6.80 14.20 -14.15
C LYS A 355 -7.60 13.90 -12.87
N GLY A 356 -7.29 14.63 -11.80
CA GLY A 356 -7.78 14.37 -10.44
C GLY A 356 -9.18 14.90 -10.10
N TRP A 357 -9.85 14.14 -9.22
CA TRP A 357 -10.84 14.39 -8.15
C TRP A 357 -11.88 15.55 -8.16
N LYS A 358 -11.83 16.56 -9.03
CA LYS A 358 -12.68 17.77 -8.91
C LYS A 358 -14.19 17.61 -9.15
N GLU A 359 -14.70 16.41 -9.41
CA GLU A 359 -16.13 16.18 -9.72
C GLU A 359 -16.90 15.36 -8.65
N MET A 360 -16.29 14.93 -7.54
CA MET A 360 -16.87 13.87 -6.69
C MET A 360 -17.47 14.30 -5.34
N TYR A 361 -17.39 15.57 -4.93
CA TYR A 361 -17.76 15.97 -3.55
C TYR A 361 -19.14 16.63 -3.41
N ASP A 362 -20.18 15.94 -3.86
CA ASP A 362 -21.54 16.19 -3.37
C ASP A 362 -22.16 14.88 -2.86
N LEU A 363 -22.34 14.81 -1.52
CA LEU A 363 -23.37 14.07 -0.75
C LEU A 363 -22.82 13.32 0.49
N ARG A 364 -23.29 13.76 1.67
CA ARG A 364 -23.09 13.17 3.01
C ARG A 364 -24.40 12.53 3.50
N LYS A 365 -24.35 11.45 4.29
CA LYS A 365 -25.36 11.12 5.34
C LYS A 365 -24.76 10.24 6.46
N GLN A 366 -25.35 10.33 7.66
CA GLN A 366 -24.67 10.22 8.98
C GLN A 366 -25.05 8.99 9.85
N SER A 367 -25.78 7.99 9.37
CA SER A 367 -26.21 6.83 10.20
C SER A 367 -25.37 5.55 10.04
N LEU A 368 -24.36 5.56 9.16
CA LEU A 368 -23.49 4.41 8.82
C LEU A 368 -22.39 4.10 9.86
N ALA A 369 -22.05 5.09 10.69
CA ALA A 369 -20.76 5.13 11.37
C ALA A 369 -20.59 3.96 12.37
N THR A 370 -21.62 3.63 13.15
CA THR A 370 -21.52 2.72 14.31
C THR A 370 -21.23 1.26 13.93
N LYS A 371 -21.72 0.78 12.78
CA LYS A 371 -21.40 -0.57 12.27
C LYS A 371 -20.07 -0.61 11.52
N MET A 372 -19.69 0.49 10.84
CA MET A 372 -18.37 0.62 10.20
C MET A 372 -17.20 0.53 11.18
N LYS A 373 -17.43 1.03 12.40
CA LYS A 373 -16.46 1.11 13.48
C LYS A 373 -15.96 -0.25 13.98
N GLN A 374 -16.82 -1.27 13.99
CA GLN A 374 -16.50 -2.58 14.56
C GLN A 374 -15.82 -3.56 13.58
N GLN A 375 -15.94 -3.32 12.28
CA GLN A 375 -15.44 -4.22 11.22
C GLN A 375 -14.24 -3.67 10.45
N TYR A 376 -13.85 -2.40 10.69
CA TYR A 376 -12.78 -1.72 9.97
C TYR A 376 -11.85 -0.95 10.91
N PRO A 377 -11.15 -1.63 11.83
CA PRO A 377 -10.35 -0.94 12.82
C PRO A 377 -9.22 -0.14 12.15
N LEU A 378 -8.82 0.99 12.77
CA LEU A 378 -7.84 1.97 12.27
C LEU A 378 -8.20 2.81 11.04
N ALA A 379 -9.37 2.61 10.44
CA ALA A 379 -9.83 3.37 9.28
C ALA A 379 -9.94 4.88 9.50
N ALA A 380 -10.13 5.28 10.75
CA ALA A 380 -10.18 6.66 11.23
C ALA A 380 -9.78 6.72 12.71
N ASN A 381 -9.61 7.93 13.23
CA ASN A 381 -9.15 8.18 14.60
C ASN A 381 -10.22 8.02 15.68
N ASP A 382 -11.48 7.80 15.29
CA ASP A 382 -12.58 7.65 16.24
C ASP A 382 -12.36 6.39 17.12
N PRO A 383 -12.50 6.48 18.46
CA PRO A 383 -12.22 5.39 19.40
C PRO A 383 -12.95 4.09 19.09
N ALA A 384 -14.10 4.18 18.42
CA ALA A 384 -14.87 3.02 18.05
C ALA A 384 -14.20 2.18 16.93
N PHE A 385 -13.21 2.72 16.21
CA PHE A 385 -12.35 1.97 15.29
C PHE A 385 -11.11 1.35 15.98
N ARG A 386 -10.94 1.49 17.30
CA ARG A 386 -9.74 1.01 18.04
C ARG A 386 -10.02 -0.12 19.04
N THR A 387 -11.13 -0.84 18.89
CA THR A 387 -11.50 -1.92 19.82
C THR A 387 -10.63 -3.18 19.63
N PHE A 388 -9.53 -3.27 20.38
CA PHE A 388 -8.91 -4.54 20.78
C PHE A 388 -9.13 -4.72 22.28
N GLY A 389 -9.51 -5.93 22.69
CA GLY A 389 -10.18 -6.22 23.97
C GLY A 389 -9.53 -5.63 25.22
N GLN A 390 -10.14 -4.58 25.77
CA GLN A 390 -10.18 -4.42 27.22
C GLN A 390 -11.22 -5.40 27.75
N ARG A 391 -10.78 -6.58 28.20
CA ARG A 391 -11.56 -7.31 29.21
C ARG A 391 -11.70 -6.35 30.39
N LYS A 392 -12.90 -5.84 30.62
CA LYS A 392 -13.27 -5.35 31.93
C LYS A 392 -13.10 -6.55 32.87
N LEU A 393 -12.08 -6.50 33.72
CA LEU A 393 -12.09 -7.33 34.92
C LEU A 393 -13.39 -6.99 35.66
N PRO A 394 -14.18 -7.98 36.10
CA PRO A 394 -15.30 -7.70 36.99
C PRO A 394 -14.75 -6.98 38.21
N SER A 395 -15.33 -5.84 38.52
CA SER A 395 -15.17 -5.22 39.83
C SER A 395 -15.85 -6.12 40.84
N ASP A 396 -15.06 -6.77 41.69
CA ASP A 396 -15.31 -6.98 43.12
C ASP A 396 -13.96 -7.11 43.83
#